data_AF-A0A9W6M383-F1
#
_entry.id   AF-A0A9W6M383-F1
#
_cell.length_a   1.000
_cell.length_b   1.000
_cell.length_c   1.000
_cell.angle_alpha   90.00
_cell.angle_beta   90.00
_cell.angle_gamma   90.00
#
_symmetry.space_group_name_H-M   'P 1'
#
loop_
_entity.id
_entity.type
_entity.pdbx_description
1 polymer ?
#
loop_
_entity_poly.entity_id
_entity_poly.type
_entity_poly.pdbx_seq_one_letter_code
_entity_poly.pdbx_strand_id
1 'polypeptide(L)' 'MIALSWRRLHDAILSGLFWLLGLVFPIGGVVVLVLCVLPSNPAGARFDK' A
#
# COMPACT_ATOMS: atom_id res chain seq x y z
N MET A 1 9.05 -1.99 -9.86
CA MET A 1 8.70 -1.15 -8.69
C MET A 1 7.20 -1.04 -8.46
N ILE A 2 6.38 -0.79 -9.48
CA ILE A 2 4.91 -0.65 -9.36
C ILE A 2 4.23 -1.95 -8.90
N ALA A 3 4.57 -3.09 -9.52
CA ALA A 3 4.01 -4.40 -9.16
C ALA A 3 4.24 -4.77 -7.69
N LEU A 4 5.40 -4.41 -7.13
CA LEU A 4 5.71 -4.65 -5.71
C LEU A 4 4.89 -3.73 -4.80
N SER A 5 4.78 -2.46 -5.15
CA SER A 5 3.98 -1.49 -4.37
C SER A 5 2.51 -1.89 -4.35
N TRP A 6 1.97 -2.33 -5.50
CA TRP A 6 0.60 -2.83 -5.62
C TRP A 6 0.33 -4.01 -4.69
N ARG A 7 1.26 -4.97 -4.62
CA ARG A 7 1.15 -6.12 -3.73
C ARG A 7 1.21 -5.72 -2.25
N ARG A 8 2.08 -4.80 -1.87
CA ARG A 8 2.17 -4.29 -0.48
C ARG A 8 0.90 -3.59 -0.02
N LEU A 9 0.26 -2.81 -0.90
CA LEU A 9 -1.05 -2.22 -0.61
C LEU A 9 -2.10 -3.32 -0.36
N HIS A 10 -2.15 -4.33 -1.22
CA HIS A 10 -3.07 -5.46 -1.04
C HIS A 10 -2.78 -6.26 0.23
N ASP A 11 -1.51 -6.42 0.63
CA ASP A 11 -1.12 -7.07 1.89
C ASP A 11 -1.59 -6.26 3.13
N ALA A 12 -1.82 -4.95 2.97
CA ALA A 12 -2.44 -4.09 3.98
C ALA A 12 -3.98 -4.00 3.85
N ILE A 13 -4.61 -4.81 2.98
CA ILE A 13 -6.04 -4.74 2.62
C ILE A 13 -6.44 -3.40 1.98
N LEU A 14 -5.46 -2.65 1.47
CA LEU A 14 -5.69 -1.42 0.72
C LEU A 14 -5.77 -1.75 -0.77
N SER A 15 -6.64 -1.05 -1.49
CA SER A 15 -6.71 -1.20 -2.95
C SER A 15 -5.44 -0.67 -3.59
N GLY A 16 -4.82 -1.42 -4.52
CA GLY A 16 -3.63 -0.97 -5.23
C GLY A 16 -3.79 0.36 -5.99
N LEU A 17 -5.05 0.79 -6.23
CA LEU A 17 -5.40 2.13 -6.72
C LEU A 17 -4.89 3.27 -5.84
N PHE A 18 -4.59 3.04 -4.56
CA PHE A 18 -4.00 4.07 -3.70
C PHE A 18 -2.62 4.54 -4.19
N TRP A 19 -1.90 3.70 -4.95
CA TRP A 19 -0.65 4.11 -5.60
C TRP A 19 -0.89 5.21 -6.65
N LEU A 20 -2.07 5.24 -7.29
CA LEU A 20 -2.43 6.24 -8.30
C LEU A 20 -2.65 7.65 -7.71
N LEU A 21 -2.92 7.78 -6.40
CA LEU A 21 -2.95 9.10 -5.74
C LEU A 21 -1.59 9.80 -5.85
N GLY A 22 -0.51 9.03 -6.03
CA GLY A 22 0.82 9.48 -6.38
C GLY A 22 0.90 10.36 -7.64
N LEU A 23 0.03 10.09 -8.61
CA LEU A 23 -0.01 10.73 -9.92
C LEU A 23 -0.98 11.93 -9.99
N VAL A 24 -2.02 11.94 -9.14
CA VAL A 24 -3.08 12.95 -9.19
C VAL A 24 -2.73 14.19 -8.37
N PHE A 25 -2.02 14.03 -7.25
CA PHE A 25 -1.71 15.13 -6.34
C PHE A 25 -0.23 15.53 -6.40
N PRO A 26 0.11 16.83 -6.27
CA PRO A 26 1.50 17.27 -6.15
C PRO A 26 2.20 16.69 -4.91
N ILE A 27 1.43 16.35 -3.86
CA ILE A 27 1.89 15.65 -2.65
C ILE A 27 1.88 14.12 -2.79
N GLY A 28 1.55 13.60 -3.96
CA GLY A 28 1.33 12.16 -4.20
C GLY A 28 2.56 11.30 -3.88
N GLY A 29 3.77 11.82 -4.08
CA GLY A 29 5.01 11.12 -3.71
C GLY A 29 5.08 10.79 -2.21
N VAL A 30 4.64 11.70 -1.35
CA VAL A 30 4.59 11.48 0.11
C VAL A 30 3.53 10.45 0.46
N VAL A 31 2.37 10.49 -0.20
CA VAL A 31 1.30 9.51 0.00
C VAL A 31 1.79 8.09 -0.32
N VAL A 32 2.48 7.92 -1.46
CA VAL A 32 3.07 6.62 -1.83
C VAL A 32 4.14 6.18 -0.83
N LEU A 33 4.94 7.11 -0.31
CA LEU A 33 5.98 6.80 0.68
C LEU A 33 5.38 6.31 2.00
N VAL A 34 4.33 6.97 2.49
CA VAL A 34 3.58 6.55 3.69
C VAL A 34 2.95 5.16 3.48
N LEU A 35 2.33 4.93 2.33
CA LEU A 35 1.73 3.64 2.00
C LEU A 35 2.78 2.52 1.88
N CYS A 36 4.00 2.82 1.43
CA CYS A 36 5.10 1.86 1.36
C CYS A 36 5.70 1.49 2.73
N VAL A 37 5.61 2.38 3.72
CA VAL A 37 6.11 2.18 5.09
C VAL A 37 5.05 1.55 6.00
N LEU A 38 3.79 1.51 5.56
CA LEU A 38 2.69 0.96 6.34
C LEU A 38 2.95 -0.53 6.69
N PRO A 39 2.76 -0.94 7.95
CA PRO A 39 2.87 -2.34 8.33
C PRO A 39 1.79 -3.18 7.65
N SER A 40 2.12 -4.43 7.31
CA SER A 40 1.14 -5.41 6.82
C SER A 40 0.01 -5.62 7.84
N ASN A 41 -1.19 -5.93 7.36
CA ASN A 41 -2.35 -6.03 8.24
C ASN A 41 -2.19 -7.19 9.24
N PRO A 42 -2.17 -6.94 10.57
CA PRO A 42 -2.03 -7.97 11.58
C PRO A 42 -3.21 -8.96 11.61
N ALA A 43 -4.34 -8.61 10.99
CA ALA A 43 -5.47 -9.53 10.83
C ALA A 43 -5.14 -10.73 9.93
N GLY A 44 -4.19 -10.60 8.98
CA GLY A 44 -3.72 -11.72 8.16
C GLY A 44 -2.98 -12.78 8.97
N ALA A 45 -2.21 -12.35 9.99
CA ALA A 45 -1.50 -13.25 10.89
C ALA A 45 -2.43 -14.10 11.77
N ARG A 46 -3.71 -13.72 11.87
CA ARG A 46 -4.72 -14.47 12.62
C ARG A 46 -5.27 -15.67 11.84
N PHE A 47 -5.04 -15.74 10.53
CA PHE A 47 -5.45 -16.84 9.65
C PHE A 47 -4.30 -17.79 9.27
N ASP A 48 -3.10 -17.57 9.80
CA ASP A 48 -1.89 -18.39 9.54
C ASP A 48 -1.72 -19.53 10.58
N LYS A 49 -2.79 -19.92 11.25
CA LYS A 49 -2.85 -21.01 12.25
C LYS A 49 -3.85 -22.07 11.82
#